data_AF-A0A920TDS5-F1
#
_entry.id   AF-A0A920TDS5-F1
#
_cell.length_a   1.000
_cell.length_b   1.000
_cell.length_c   1.000
_cell.angle_alpha   90.00
_cell.angle_beta   90.00
_cell.angle_gamma   90.00
#
_symmetry.space_group_name_H-M   'P 1'
#
loop_
_entity.id
_entity.type
_entity.pdbx_description
1 polymer ?
#
loop_
_entity_poly.entity_id
_entity_poly.type
_entity_poly.pdbx_seq_one_letter_code
_entity_poly.pdbx_strand_id
1 'polypeptide(L)'
;MPGTWGTGQGAFTLTLGVDGIAALMVLLTGIVMFTGTIVSWSIETDNKDFFVLYFLLLSGVFGVFVSFDLFFFFFFYELSVLPMYLLIGNWGSSSFFS
;
A
#
# COMPACT_ATOMS: atom_id res chain seq x y z
N MET A 1 -35.77 34.26 4.24
CA MET A 1 -34.72 33.52 4.96
C MET A 1 -34.72 32.09 4.42
N PRO A 2 -33.73 31.64 3.64
CA PRO A 2 -33.61 30.23 3.28
C PRO A 2 -32.77 29.56 4.38
N GLY A 3 -33.28 28.62 5.20
CA GLY A 3 -34.06 27.45 4.83
C GLY A 3 -33.08 26.29 4.62
N THR A 4 -32.50 25.79 5.72
CA THR A 4 -31.52 24.69 5.75
C THR A 4 -32.19 23.38 5.39
N TRP A 5 -32.07 22.96 4.13
CA TRP A 5 -32.54 21.67 3.66
C TRP A 5 -31.53 20.57 4.04
N GLY A 6 -31.99 19.61 4.84
CA GLY A 6 -31.59 18.21 4.66
C GLY A 6 -30.37 17.68 5.41
N THR A 7 -30.21 17.94 6.72
CA THR A 7 -29.44 17.03 7.60
C THR A 7 -30.26 15.77 7.90
N GLY A 8 -30.39 14.91 6.89
CA GLY A 8 -30.99 13.59 7.01
C GLY A 8 -30.06 12.65 7.77
N GLN A 9 -30.54 12.19 8.92
CA GLN A 9 -30.03 11.02 9.66
C GLN A 9 -29.98 9.83 8.70
N GLY A 10 -28.79 9.32 8.37
CA GLY A 10 -28.62 8.16 7.48
C GLY A 10 -27.47 8.20 6.46
N ALA A 11 -26.61 9.22 6.47
CA ALA A 11 -25.41 9.19 5.64
C ALA A 11 -24.33 8.33 6.33
N PHE A 12 -23.86 7.27 5.68
CA PHE A 12 -22.57 6.68 6.00
C PHE A 12 -21.53 7.81 5.94
N THR A 13 -21.20 8.38 7.08
CA THR A 13 -20.15 9.38 7.19
C THR A 13 -18.86 8.64 6.93
N LEU A 14 -18.34 8.76 5.71
CA LEU A 14 -16.99 8.36 5.38
C LEU A 14 -16.06 9.35 6.09
N THR A 15 -15.91 9.20 7.41
CA THR A 15 -14.90 9.90 8.18
C THR A 15 -13.58 9.25 7.79
N LEU A 16 -13.06 9.62 6.62
CA LEU A 16 -11.65 9.49 6.30
C LEU A 16 -10.92 10.46 7.23
N GLY A 17 -10.79 10.06 8.49
CA GLY A 17 -9.97 10.75 9.45
C GLY A 17 -8.54 10.50 9.03
N VAL A 18 -8.00 11.31 8.13
CA VAL A 18 -6.56 11.40 7.97
C VAL A 18 -6.04 11.98 9.29
N ASP A 19 -5.73 11.09 10.24
CA ASP A 19 -4.89 11.46 11.37
C ASP A 19 -3.57 11.94 10.77
N GLY A 20 -2.96 12.99 11.35
CA GLY A 20 -1.75 13.60 10.78
C GLY A 20 -0.64 12.58 10.51
N ILE A 21 -0.62 11.50 11.30
CA ILE A 21 0.27 10.35 11.15
C ILE A 21 -0.04 9.52 9.90
N ALA A 22 -1.31 9.22 9.60
CA ALA A 22 -1.69 8.48 8.41
C ALA A 22 -1.36 9.25 7.13
N ALA A 23 -1.57 10.58 7.13
CA ALA A 23 -1.17 11.45 6.01
C ALA A 23 0.34 11.38 5.75
N LEU A 24 1.14 11.45 6.82
CA LEU A 24 2.59 11.41 6.75
C LEU A 24 3.07 10.05 6.22
N MET A 25 2.47 8.95 6.67
CA MET A 25 2.81 7.60 6.22
C MET A 25 2.43 7.33 4.76
N VAL A 26 1.28 7.84 4.31
CA VAL A 26 0.87 7.79 2.89
C VAL A 26 1.86 8.59 2.03
N LEU A 27 2.28 9.78 2.48
CA LEU A 27 3.28 10.59 1.79
C LEU A 27 4.63 9.86 1.71
N LEU A 28 5.09 9.26 2.80
CA LEU A 28 6.32 8.47 2.84
C LEU A 28 6.24 7.26 1.89
N THR A 29 5.11 6.57 1.85
CA THR A 29 4.88 5.45 0.92
C THR A 29 4.93 5.93 -0.54
N GLY A 30 4.43 7.14 -0.83
CA GLY A 30 4.58 7.77 -2.14
C GLY A 30 6.03 8.07 -2.53
N ILE A 31 6.85 8.54 -1.58
CA ILE A 31 8.29 8.74 -1.80
C ILE A 31 8.97 7.39 -2.09
N VAL A 32 8.63 6.34 -1.32
CA VAL A 32 9.16 4.99 -1.52
C VAL A 32 8.76 4.44 -2.89
N MET A 33 7.53 4.67 -3.34
CA MET A 33 7.07 4.32 -4.70
C MET A 33 7.97 4.97 -5.78
N PHE A 34 8.29 6.25 -5.59
CA PHE A 34 9.10 7.00 -6.56
C PHE A 34 10.53 6.49 -6.59
N THR A 35 11.16 6.28 -5.43
CA THR A 35 12.54 5.78 -5.35
C THR A 35 12.65 4.34 -5.86
N GLY A 36 11.70 3.47 -5.56
CA GLY A 36 11.73 2.10 -6.05
C GLY A 36 11.46 1.98 -7.56
N THR A 37 10.64 2.87 -8.14
CA THR A 37 10.49 2.95 -9.62
C THR A 37 11.82 3.32 -10.28
N ILE A 38 12.58 4.27 -9.71
CA ILE A 38 13.91 4.66 -10.21
C ILE A 38 14.91 3.51 -10.08
N VAL A 39 14.92 2.80 -8.95
CA VAL A 39 15.80 1.63 -8.74
C VAL A 39 15.43 0.48 -9.68
N SER A 40 14.14 0.25 -9.94
CA SER A 40 13.67 -0.80 -10.84
C SER A 40 14.13 -0.61 -12.29
N TRP A 41 14.41 0.62 -12.72
CA TRP A 41 15.03 0.86 -14.04
C TRP A 41 16.44 0.28 -14.18
N SER A 42 17.12 -0.01 -13.06
CA SER A 42 18.44 -0.65 -13.06
C SER A 42 18.38 -2.19 -13.16
N ILE A 43 17.19 -2.81 -13.10
CA ILE A 43 17.02 -4.26 -13.18
C ILE A 43 16.71 -4.64 -14.64
N GLU A 44 17.69 -5.24 -15.32
CA GLU A 44 17.63 -5.57 -16.75
C GLU A 44 16.96 -6.93 -17.05
N THR A 45 16.61 -7.73 -16.04
CA THR A 45 16.00 -9.07 -16.19
C THR A 45 14.66 -9.18 -15.45
N ASP A 46 13.62 -9.65 -16.15
CA ASP A 46 12.25 -9.90 -15.62
C ASP A 46 11.56 -8.72 -14.92
N ASN A 47 11.76 -7.51 -15.45
CA ASN A 47 11.26 -6.25 -14.90
C ASN A 47 9.72 -6.20 -14.71
N LYS A 48 8.97 -7.01 -15.47
CA LYS A 48 7.49 -7.05 -15.44
C LYS A 48 6.96 -7.70 -14.15
N ASP A 49 7.52 -8.83 -13.76
CA ASP A 49 7.08 -9.57 -12.57
C ASP A 49 7.52 -8.84 -11.30
N PHE A 50 8.71 -8.24 -11.32
CA PHE A 50 9.20 -7.38 -10.24
C PHE A 50 8.28 -6.16 -10.03
N PHE A 51 7.91 -5.46 -11.11
CA PHE A 51 7.02 -4.29 -11.01
C PHE A 51 5.62 -4.64 -10.50
N VAL A 52 5.05 -5.78 -10.92
CA VAL A 52 3.72 -6.22 -10.47
C VAL A 52 3.75 -6.52 -8.98
N LEU A 53 4.73 -7.29 -8.50
CA LEU A 53 4.87 -7.60 -7.08
C LEU A 53 5.16 -6.35 -6.25
N TYR A 54 5.97 -5.43 -6.77
CA TYR A 54 6.29 -4.15 -6.15
C TYR A 54 5.05 -3.24 -6.00
N PHE A 55 4.24 -3.08 -7.05
CA PHE A 55 2.99 -2.34 -6.96
C PHE A 55 1.96 -3.01 -6.03
N LEU A 56 1.93 -4.34 -5.99
CA LEU A 56 1.06 -5.09 -5.09
C LEU A 56 1.45 -4.87 -3.62
N LEU A 57 2.76 -4.89 -3.33
CA LEU A 57 3.31 -4.54 -2.01
C LEU A 57 2.93 -3.11 -1.61
N LEU A 58 3.16 -2.14 -2.50
CA LEU A 58 2.81 -0.74 -2.25
C LEU A 58 1.31 -0.56 -1.99
N SER A 59 0.45 -1.20 -2.78
CA SER A 59 -1.01 -1.19 -2.58
C SER A 59 -1.40 -1.74 -1.21
N GLY A 60 -0.73 -2.82 -0.75
CA GLY A 60 -0.94 -3.37 0.59
C GLY A 60 -0.56 -2.36 1.68
N VAL A 61 0.61 -1.73 1.57
CA VAL A 61 1.09 -0.72 2.53
C VAL A 61 0.17 0.50 2.60
N PHE A 62 -0.32 1.01 1.45
CA PHE A 62 -1.34 2.05 1.44
C PHE A 62 -2.64 1.61 2.13
N GLY A 63 -3.07 0.36 1.92
CA GLY A 63 -4.25 -0.22 2.58
C GLY A 63 -4.12 -0.32 4.09
N VAL A 64 -2.93 -0.65 4.62
CA VAL A 64 -2.65 -0.69 6.06
C VAL A 64 -2.83 0.68 6.70
N PHE A 65 -2.37 1.76 6.05
CA PHE A 65 -2.46 3.12 6.60
C PHE A 65 -3.85 3.76 6.49
N VAL A 66 -4.66 3.31 5.53
CA VAL A 66 -6.05 3.79 5.37
C VAL A 66 -7.03 3.01 6.27
N SER A 67 -6.65 1.82 6.73
CA SER A 67 -7.50 0.96 7.55
C SER A 67 -7.44 1.35 9.04
N PHE A 68 -8.57 1.84 9.57
CA PHE A 68 -8.73 2.16 10.99
C PHE A 68 -9.28 0.98 11.83
N ASP A 69 -9.68 -0.12 11.18
CA ASP A 69 -10.20 -1.32 11.81
C ASP A 69 -9.14 -2.42 11.85
N LEU A 70 -9.00 -3.10 12.99
CA LEU A 70 -8.04 -4.18 13.23
C LEU A 70 -8.20 -5.35 12.26
N PHE A 71 -9.43 -5.65 11.82
CA PHE A 71 -9.65 -6.73 10.86
C PHE A 71 -9.06 -6.39 9.49
N PHE A 72 -9.37 -5.21 8.97
CA PHE A 72 -8.84 -4.74 7.68
C PHE A 72 -7.33 -4.50 7.75
N PHE A 73 -6.83 -3.97 8.87
CA PHE A 73 -5.40 -3.82 9.13
C PHE A 73 -4.67 -5.16 9.00
N PHE A 74 -5.14 -6.22 9.66
CA PHE A 74 -4.53 -7.56 9.55
C PHE A 74 -4.60 -8.13 8.13
N PHE A 75 -5.71 -7.93 7.43
CA PHE A 75 -5.87 -8.39 6.05
C PHE A 75 -4.87 -7.70 5.09
N PHE A 76 -4.75 -6.37 5.14
CA PHE A 76 -3.78 -5.64 4.30
C PHE A 76 -2.34 -5.92 4.70
N TYR A 77 -2.08 -6.14 5.99
CA TYR A 77 -0.77 -6.57 6.48
C TYR A 77 -0.34 -7.88 5.83
N GLU A 78 -1.15 -8.94 5.93
CA GLU A 78 -0.90 -10.23 5.27
C GLU A 78 -0.77 -10.09 3.74
N LEU A 79 -1.63 -9.26 3.12
CA LEU A 79 -1.57 -8.99 1.68
C LEU A 79 -0.23 -8.35 1.26
N SER A 80 0.35 -7.48 2.08
CA SER A 80 1.67 -6.86 1.80
C SER A 80 2.85 -7.79 2.07
N VAL A 81 2.67 -8.78 2.95
CA VAL A 81 3.68 -9.76 3.33
C VAL A 81 3.89 -10.80 2.20
N LEU A 82 2.82 -11.21 1.51
CA LEU A 82 2.89 -12.12 0.35
C LEU A 82 3.83 -11.66 -0.78
N PRO A 83 3.70 -10.46 -1.38
CA PRO A 83 4.60 -9.99 -2.43
C PRO A 83 6.03 -9.81 -1.93
N MET A 84 6.22 -9.45 -0.66
CA MET A 84 7.56 -9.38 -0.06
C MET A 84 8.24 -10.76 -0.06
N TYR A 85 7.52 -11.81 0.31
CA TYR A 85 8.06 -13.18 0.25
C TYR A 85 8.38 -13.61 -1.18
N LEU A 86 7.52 -13.29 -2.15
CA LEU A 86 7.75 -13.62 -3.57
C LEU A 86 8.95 -12.86 -4.16
N LEU A 87 9.11 -11.58 -3.81
CA LEU A 87 10.25 -10.76 -4.24
C LEU A 87 11.58 -11.32 -3.71
N ILE A 88 11.62 -11.69 -2.43
CA ILE A 88 12.81 -12.32 -1.82
C ILE A 88 13.06 -13.71 -2.43
N GLY A 89 12.00 -14.50 -2.68
CA GLY A 89 12.14 -15.84 -3.26
C GLY A 89 12.72 -15.84 -4.67
N ASN A 90 12.24 -14.94 -5.55
CA ASN A 90 12.60 -14.95 -6.96
C ASN A 90 13.86 -14.12 -7.28
N TRP A 91 14.10 -13.00 -6.56
CA TRP A 91 15.28 -12.13 -6.77
C TRP A 91 16.30 -12.15 -5.64
N GLY A 92 15.99 -12.72 -4.47
CA GLY A 92 16.92 -12.88 -3.36
C GLY A 92 17.68 -14.22 -3.36
N SER A 93 17.28 -15.18 -4.21
CA SER A 93 17.89 -16.50 -4.29
C SER A 93 19.04 -16.55 -5.32
N SER A 94 20.16 -15.94 -4.96
CA SER A 94 21.47 -16.27 -5.56
C SER A 94 22.34 -17.08 -4.59
N SER A 95 21.73 -17.94 -3.76
CA SER A 95 22.44 -18.95 -2.97
C SER A 95 22.02 -20.34 -3.41
N PHE A 96 22.57 -20.72 -4.56
CA PHE A 96 22.91 -22.09 -4.91
C PHE A 96 23.64 -22.76 -3.74
N PHE A 97 22.95 -23.63 -3.01
CA PHE A 97 23.54 -24.75 -2.30
C PHE A 97 22.71 -25.98 -2.64
N SER A 98 23.05 -26.59 -3.78
CA SER A 98 22.89 -28.04 -3.99
C SER A 98 24.25 -28.70 -3.88
#